data_AF-A0A433I9I1-F1
#
_entry.id   AF-A0A433I9I1-F1
#
_cell.length_a   1.000
_cell.length_b   1.000
_cell.length_c   1.000
_cell.angle_alpha   90.00
_cell.angle_beta   90.00
_cell.angle_gamma   90.00
#
_symmetry.space_group_name_H-M   'P 1'
#
loop_
_entity.id
_entity.type
_entity.pdbx_description
1 polymer ?
#
loop_
_entity_poly.entity_id
_entity_poly.type
_entity_poly.pdbx_seq_one_letter_code
_entity_poly.pdbx_strand_id
1 'polypeptide(L)'
;MSDVDPIIGNWYRNQETGNDFEVVALDEDGQTIEIQYFDGELEELDLDAWYELPIESIEAPEDWSGPYDEIEADDLGYDEEDEEEDAFNAGWMAHC
;
A
#
# COMPACT_ATOMS: atom_id res chain seq x y z
N MET A 1 10.39 5.00 3.24
CA MET A 1 9.74 5.11 1.93
C MET A 1 9.51 3.70 1.46
N SER A 2 8.40 3.17 1.96
CA SER A 2 7.87 1.91 1.46
C SER A 2 7.24 2.16 0.10
N ASP A 3 7.53 1.26 -0.84
CA ASP A 3 7.05 1.28 -2.23
C ASP A 3 5.95 0.23 -2.40
N VAL A 4 5.25 -0.10 -1.31
CA VAL A 4 4.23 -1.16 -1.28
C VAL A 4 2.89 -0.54 -0.95
N ASP A 5 1.90 -0.84 -1.76
CA ASP A 5 0.53 -0.38 -1.54
C ASP A 5 -0.17 -1.20 -0.45
N PRO A 6 -1.11 -0.59 0.31
CA PRO A 6 -1.92 -1.29 1.30
C PRO A 6 -2.99 -2.14 0.61
N ILE A 7 -2.81 -3.47 0.59
CA ILE A 7 -3.74 -4.40 -0.05
C ILE A 7 -4.49 -5.16 1.04
N ILE A 8 -5.82 -5.03 1.04
CA ILE A 8 -6.70 -5.77 1.96
C ILE A 8 -6.50 -7.29 1.78
N GLY A 9 -6.25 -7.99 2.88
CA GLY A 9 -5.96 -9.43 2.93
C GLY A 9 -4.47 -9.77 2.78
N ASN A 10 -3.61 -8.77 2.55
CA ASN A 10 -2.18 -8.99 2.39
C ASN A 10 -1.42 -8.74 3.69
N TRP A 11 -0.30 -9.45 3.85
CA TRP A 11 0.55 -9.41 5.03
C TRP A 11 1.79 -8.55 4.80
N TYR A 12 2.16 -7.79 5.82
CA TYR A 12 3.29 -6.88 5.80
C TYR A 12 4.12 -7.03 7.07
N ARG A 13 5.44 -6.84 6.93
CA ARG A 13 6.39 -6.85 8.05
C ARG A 13 7.04 -5.48 8.18
N ASN A 14 6.98 -4.93 9.39
CA ASN A 14 7.74 -3.74 9.72
C ASN A 14 9.21 -4.11 9.98
N GLN A 15 10.13 -3.53 9.21
CA GLN A 15 11.57 -3.79 9.28
C GLN A 15 12.25 -3.14 10.50
N GLU A 16 11.64 -2.10 11.09
CA GLU A 16 12.16 -1.45 12.29
C GLU A 16 11.79 -2.21 13.56
N THR A 17 10.55 -2.64 13.68
CA THR A 17 10.04 -3.32 14.89
C THR A 17 10.13 -4.85 14.78
N GLY A 18 10.09 -5.40 13.57
CA GLY A 18 10.01 -6.83 13.31
C GLY A 18 8.61 -7.41 13.49
N ASN A 19 7.57 -6.56 13.52
CA ASN A 19 6.18 -6.98 13.70
C ASN A 19 5.51 -7.29 12.37
N ASP A 20 4.68 -8.34 12.38
CA ASP A 20 3.87 -8.77 11.24
C ASP A 20 2.40 -8.38 11.46
N PHE A 21 1.78 -7.86 10.41
CA PHE A 21 0.38 -7.44 10.42
C PHE A 21 -0.26 -7.61 9.03
N GLU A 22 -1.58 -7.74 9.01
CA GLU A 22 -2.41 -7.86 7.81
C GLU A 22 -3.24 -6.60 7.62
N VAL A 23 -3.40 -6.13 6.38
CA VAL A 23 -4.37 -5.05 6.11
C VAL A 23 -5.77 -5.66 6.04
N VAL A 24 -6.69 -5.21 6.89
CA VAL A 24 -8.07 -5.72 6.93
C VAL A 24 -9.08 -4.75 6.33
N ALA A 25 -8.74 -3.45 6.24
CA ALA A 25 -9.55 -2.45 5.56
C ALA A 25 -8.69 -1.33 4.97
N LEU A 26 -9.20 -0.72 3.89
CA LEU A 26 -8.66 0.48 3.26
C LEU A 26 -9.83 1.42 2.95
N ASP A 27 -9.74 2.67 3.39
CA ASP A 27 -10.70 3.73 3.10
C ASP A 27 -10.00 4.83 2.29
N GLU A 28 -10.27 4.86 0.98
CA GLU A 28 -9.63 5.79 0.04
C GLU A 28 -10.16 7.22 0.21
N ASP A 29 -11.44 7.37 0.54
CA ASP A 29 -12.08 8.68 0.80
C ASP A 29 -11.49 9.36 2.05
N GLY A 30 -11.21 8.59 3.09
CA GLY A 30 -10.63 9.01 4.36
C GLY A 30 -9.10 8.96 4.37
N GLN A 31 -8.48 8.31 3.39
CA GLN A 31 -7.06 8.00 3.32
C GLN A 31 -6.56 7.30 4.61
N THR A 32 -7.30 6.29 5.06
CA THR A 32 -6.96 5.50 6.25
C THR A 32 -6.92 4.01 5.94
N ILE A 33 -6.06 3.30 6.65
CA ILE A 33 -5.80 1.87 6.52
C ILE A 33 -6.03 1.23 7.88
N GLU A 34 -6.78 0.15 7.96
CA GLU A 34 -6.92 -0.64 9.19
C GLU A 34 -6.08 -1.90 9.06
N ILE A 35 -5.16 -2.09 10.02
CA ILE A 35 -4.28 -3.25 10.10
C ILE A 35 -4.63 -4.12 11.31
N GLN A 36 -4.40 -5.42 11.17
CA GLN A 36 -4.53 -6.42 12.23
C GLN A 36 -3.18 -7.06 12.54
N TYR A 37 -2.76 -6.98 13.79
CA TYR A 37 -1.57 -7.69 14.27
C TYR A 37 -1.86 -9.17 14.56
N PHE A 38 -0.80 -10.00 14.62
CA PHE A 38 -0.87 -11.42 15.00
C PHE A 38 -1.67 -11.68 16.31
N ASP A 39 -1.62 -10.76 17.28
CA ASP A 39 -2.34 -10.92 18.56
C ASP A 39 -3.87 -10.68 18.42
N GLY A 40 -4.33 -10.23 17.26
CA GLY A 40 -5.71 -9.84 16.97
C GLY A 40 -6.04 -8.40 17.31
N GLU A 41 -5.04 -7.58 17.66
CA GLU A 41 -5.21 -6.14 17.85
C GLU A 41 -5.40 -5.44 16.49
N LEU A 42 -6.37 -4.52 16.43
CA LEU A 42 -6.63 -3.67 15.27
C LEU A 42 -6.05 -2.28 15.52
N GLU A 43 -5.41 -1.72 14.49
CA GLU A 43 -4.86 -0.37 14.50
C GLU A 43 -5.21 0.34 13.19
N GLU A 44 -5.60 1.61 13.32
CA GLU A 44 -5.86 2.50 12.19
C GLU A 44 -4.63 3.36 11.93
N LEU A 45 -4.19 3.41 10.68
CA LEU A 45 -3.05 4.17 10.20
C LEU A 45 -3.49 5.09 9.07
N ASP A 46 -2.93 6.30 9.04
CA ASP A 46 -3.08 7.19 7.88
C ASP A 46 -2.30 6.66 6.67
N LEU A 47 -2.81 6.89 5.46
CA LEU A 47 -2.16 6.49 4.21
C LEU A 47 -0.78 7.15 4.05
N ASP A 48 -0.62 8.39 4.50
CA ASP A 48 0.68 9.09 4.49
C ASP A 48 1.69 8.39 5.41
N ALA A 49 1.25 7.99 6.62
CA ALA A 49 2.08 7.28 7.58
C ALA A 49 2.51 5.90 7.04
N TRP A 50 1.65 5.23 6.27
CA TRP A 50 1.96 3.96 5.62
C TRP A 50 3.19 4.05 4.71
N TYR A 51 3.27 5.07 3.85
CA TYR A 51 4.41 5.26 2.94
C TYR A 51 5.68 5.72 3.66
N GLU A 52 5.54 6.36 4.82
CA GLU A 52 6.67 6.71 5.69
C GLU A 52 7.25 5.49 6.42
N LEU A 53 6.43 4.50 6.75
CA LEU A 53 6.85 3.29 7.46
C LEU A 53 7.83 2.45 6.61
N PRO A 54 8.80 1.77 7.24
CA PRO A 54 9.69 0.83 6.55
C PRO A 54 9.10 -0.59 6.63
N ILE A 55 8.15 -0.86 5.75
CA ILE A 55 7.40 -2.12 5.67
C ILE A 55 7.67 -2.85 4.36
N GLU A 56 7.64 -4.18 4.40
CA GLU A 56 7.75 -5.06 3.23
C GLU A 56 6.51 -5.95 3.12
N SER A 57 6.03 -6.20 1.90
CA SER A 57 4.99 -7.21 1.65
C SER A 57 5.61 -8.60 1.83
N ILE A 58 4.99 -9.43 2.68
CA ILE A 58 5.41 -10.80 2.92
C ILE A 58 4.29 -11.76 2.55
N GLU A 59 4.65 -13.00 2.25
CA GLU A 59 3.64 -14.07 2.22
C GLU A 59 3.09 -14.29 3.63
N ALA A 60 1.78 -14.57 3.72
CA ALA A 60 1.16 -14.97 4.98
C ALA A 60 1.95 -16.14 5.59
N PRO A 61 2.20 -16.16 6.91
CA PRO A 61 2.87 -17.30 7.53
C PRO A 61 2.05 -18.58 7.31
N GLU A 62 2.72 -19.71 7.07
CA GLU A 62 2.09 -21.04 6.79
C GLU A 62 1.08 -21.52 7.87
N ASP A 63 0.99 -20.85 9.02
CA ASP A 63 0.10 -21.18 10.14
C ASP A 63 -1.10 -20.21 10.27
N TRP A 64 -1.20 -19.16 9.43
CA TRP A 64 -2.27 -18.15 9.51
C TRP A 64 -3.40 -18.36 8.50
N SER A 65 -3.06 -18.82 7.29
CA SER A 65 -4.07 -19.25 6.34
C SER A 65 -4.48 -20.68 6.71
N GLY A 66 -5.61 -20.80 7.41
CA GLY A 66 -6.40 -22.02 7.33
C GLY A 66 -6.58 -22.43 5.84
N PRO A 67 -6.98 -23.67 5.54
CA PRO A 67 -6.80 -24.35 4.24
C PRO A 67 -7.57 -23.76 3.01
N TYR A 68 -7.72 -22.44 2.88
CA TYR A 68 -8.59 -21.79 1.92
C TYR A 68 -8.01 -20.61 1.12
N ASP A 69 -6.81 -20.09 1.41
CA ASP A 69 -6.28 -18.94 0.66
C ASP A 69 -5.11 -19.30 -0.27
N GLU A 70 -5.47 -19.91 -1.40
CA GLU A 70 -4.69 -19.87 -2.64
C GLU A 70 -5.33 -18.80 -3.56
N ILE A 71 -5.13 -17.52 -3.26
CA ILE A 71 -5.35 -16.46 -4.25
C ILE A 71 -4.07 -15.64 -4.31
N GLU A 72 -3.22 -15.99 -5.28
CA GLU A 72 -2.02 -15.26 -5.67
C GLU A 72 -2.39 -13.80 -6.00
N ALA A 73 -1.93 -12.87 -5.18
CA ALA A 73 -2.03 -11.43 -5.40
C ALA A 73 -0.91 -10.91 -6.32
N ASP A 74 -0.61 -11.63 -7.41
CA ASP A 74 0.40 -11.23 -8.41
C ASP A 74 -0.21 -10.39 -9.56
N ASP A 75 -1.45 -9.89 -9.44
CA ASP A 75 -2.12 -9.22 -10.58
C ASP A 75 -3.16 -8.16 -10.19
N LEU A 76 -2.78 -7.12 -9.44
CA LEU A 76 -3.55 -5.87 -9.42
C LEU A 76 -2.64 -4.67 -9.66
N GLY A 77 -2.17 -4.55 -10.90
CA GLY A 77 -1.69 -3.28 -11.43
C GLY A 77 -2.83 -2.28 -11.51
N TYR A 78 -2.87 -1.34 -10.57
CA TYR A 78 -3.57 -0.07 -10.72
C TYR A 78 -2.55 1.05 -10.85
N ASP A 79 -2.43 1.48 -12.10
CA ASP A 79 -1.87 2.73 -12.59
C ASP A 79 -2.68 3.90 -12.01
N GLU A 80 -2.08 4.72 -11.14
CA GLU A 80 -2.54 6.09 -10.91
C GLU A 80 -1.35 7.05 -11.10
N GLU A 81 -1.20 7.44 -12.36
CA GLU A 81 -1.03 8.84 -12.81
C GLU A 81 -0.34 9.80 -11.82
N ASP A 82 0.99 9.87 -11.93
CA ASP A 82 1.82 10.95 -11.40
C ASP A 82 1.40 12.29 -12.06
N GLU A 83 0.57 13.05 -11.36
CA GLU A 83 0.17 14.43 -11.69
C GLU A 83 1.35 15.39 -11.52
N GLU A 84 1.76 16.11 -12.57
CA GLU A 84 2.12 17.53 -12.42
C GLU A 84 2.08 18.31 -13.75
N GLU A 85 1.08 19.18 -13.89
CA GLU A 85 1.08 20.30 -14.82
C GLU A 85 2.10 21.35 -14.37
N ASP A 86 3.13 21.66 -15.17
CA ASP A 86 3.81 22.95 -15.01
C ASP A 86 4.49 23.53 -16.26
N ALA A 87 4.28 24.83 -16.43
CA ALA A 87 4.99 25.79 -17.26
C ALA A 87 4.71 25.87 -18.77
N PHE A 88 3.55 26.49 -19.09
CA PHE A 88 3.48 27.76 -19.83
C PHE A 88 4.77 28.25 -20.51
N ASN A 89 5.08 27.79 -21.73
CA ASN A 89 5.94 28.53 -22.65
C ASN A 89 5.26 28.72 -24.00
N ALA A 90 4.27 29.62 -24.01
CA ALA A 90 3.77 30.24 -25.21
C ALA A 90 4.89 31.09 -25.86
N GLY A 91 5.70 30.45 -26.70
CA GLY A 91 6.73 31.05 -27.53
C GLY A 91 6.37 30.97 -29.00
N TRP A 92 5.53 31.90 -29.44
CA TRP A 92 5.34 32.33 -30.83
C TRP A 92 6.51 31.99 -31.78
N MET A 93 6.25 31.34 -32.92
CA MET A 93 6.28 31.97 -34.26
C MET A 93 6.35 30.92 -35.38
N ALA A 94 5.40 31.07 -36.31
CA ALA A 94 5.45 30.48 -37.63
C ALA A 94 6.61 31.06 -38.46
N HIS A 95 7.45 30.21 -39.04
CA HIS A 95 8.29 30.40 -40.25
C HIS A 95 9.19 29.15 -40.35
N CYS A 96 9.38 28.43 -41.47
CA CYS A 96 9.34 28.75 -42.89
C CYS A 96 8.79 27.56 -43.70
#